data_AF-A0A2H0RC87-F1
#
_entry.id   AF-A0A2H0RC87-F1
#
_cell.length_a   1.000
_cell.length_b   1.000
_cell.length_c   1.000
_cell.angle_alpha   90.00
_cell.angle_beta   90.00
_cell.angle_gamma   90.00
#
_symmetry.space_group_name_H-M   'P 1'
#
loop_
_entity.id
_entity.type
_entity.pdbx_description
1 polymer ?
#
loop_
_entity_poly.entity_id
_entity_poly.type
_entity_poly.pdbx_seq_one_letter_code
_entity_poly.pdbx_strand_id
1 'polypeptide(L)' 'MDYEVEYIPDDIKNVDDSILTKIISCEHKGACNEQCATAFKIIPQEIEFYRKMNLPLPILCPNCRYYQRLKQRNLFKL' A
#
# COMPACT_ATOMS: atom_id res chain seq x y z
N MET A 1 9.21 19.18 -14.12
CA MET A 1 9.60 17.76 -14.21
C MET A 1 8.74 17.05 -13.20
N ASP A 2 7.59 16.67 -13.70
CA ASP A 2 6.37 16.43 -12.95
C ASP A 2 6.35 14.95 -12.63
N TYR A 3 6.66 14.59 -11.38
CA TYR A 3 6.56 13.20 -10.93
C TYR A 3 5.09 12.93 -10.64
N GLU A 4 4.44 12.31 -11.62
CA GLU A 4 3.01 12.02 -11.64
C GLU A 4 2.64 11.19 -10.42
N VAL A 5 1.75 11.73 -9.59
CA VAL A 5 1.10 11.00 -8.51
C VAL A 5 0.13 10.04 -9.18
N GLU A 6 0.58 8.83 -9.44
CA GLU A 6 -0.25 7.83 -10.10
C GLU A 6 -1.36 7.38 -9.16
N TYR A 7 -2.53 7.94 -9.41
CA TYR A 7 -3.82 7.61 -8.83
C TYR A 7 -4.05 6.11 -8.95
N ILE A 8 -3.97 5.40 -7.83
CA ILE A 8 -4.31 3.98 -7.76
C ILE A 8 -5.84 3.90 -7.83
N PRO A 9 -6.42 3.31 -8.88
CA PRO A 9 -7.87 3.21 -8.97
C PRO A 9 -8.41 2.35 -7.81
N ASP A 10 -9.54 2.77 -7.24
CA ASP A 10 -10.24 2.07 -6.16
C ASP A 10 -10.67 0.66 -6.59
N ASP A 11 -10.93 0.50 -7.89
CA ASP A 11 -11.33 -0.76 -8.52
C ASP A 11 -10.14 -1.63 -8.96
N ILE A 12 -9.86 -2.67 -8.18
CA ILE A 12 -8.83 -3.69 -8.46
C ILE A 12 -9.05 -4.44 -9.79
N LYS A 13 -10.28 -4.43 -10.32
CA LYS A 13 -10.65 -5.09 -11.58
C LYS A 13 -10.18 -4.33 -12.82
N ASN A 14 -9.93 -3.03 -12.71
CA ASN A 14 -9.49 -2.19 -13.83
C ASN A 14 -7.98 -1.87 -13.76
N VAL A 15 -7.28 -2.36 -12.74
CA VAL A 15 -5.82 -2.18 -12.62
C VAL A 15 -5.12 -3.00 -13.69
N ASP A 16 -4.39 -2.31 -14.57
CA ASP A 16 -3.49 -2.92 -15.55
C ASP A 16 -2.19 -3.43 -14.90
N ASP A 17 -1.59 -4.47 -15.48
CA ASP A 17 -0.35 -5.08 -14.98
C ASP A 17 0.86 -4.13 -15.05
N SER A 18 0.73 -2.98 -15.74
CA SER A 18 1.69 -1.87 -15.72
C SER A 18 1.97 -1.32 -14.31
N ILE A 19 1.13 -1.58 -13.30
CA ILE A 19 1.41 -1.17 -11.91
C ILE A 19 2.58 -1.94 -11.28
N LEU A 20 2.99 -3.08 -11.86
CA LEU A 20 4.10 -3.90 -11.37
C LEU A 20 5.47 -3.27 -11.55
N THR A 21 5.61 -2.42 -12.56
CA THR A 21 6.85 -1.70 -12.86
C THR A 21 6.88 -0.32 -12.23
N LYS A 22 5.74 0.13 -11.66
CA LYS A 22 5.57 1.45 -11.06
C LYS A 22 6.01 1.46 -9.60
N ILE A 23 6.53 2.62 -9.19
CA ILE A 23 6.92 2.90 -7.82
C ILE A 23 5.78 3.67 -7.17
N ILE A 24 5.14 3.06 -6.19
CA ILE A 24 4.01 3.64 -5.47
C ILE A 24 4.53 4.39 -4.26
N SER A 25 4.14 5.66 -4.14
CA SER A 25 4.46 6.45 -2.95
C SER A 25 3.48 6.16 -1.82
N CYS A 26 4.00 6.05 -0.60
CA CYS A 26 3.17 5.92 0.59
C CYS A 26 2.49 7.25 0.90
N GLU A 27 1.19 7.22 1.21
CA GLU A 27 0.42 8.42 1.59
C GLU A 27 1.07 9.23 2.72
N HIS A 28 1.67 8.55 3.72
CA HIS A 28 2.33 9.23 4.84
C HIS A 28 3.59 10.02 4.45
N LYS A 29 4.18 9.79 3.26
CA LYS A 29 5.40 10.48 2.77
C LYS A 29 6.55 10.57 3.78
N GLY A 30 6.68 9.59 4.68
CA GLY A 30 7.71 9.59 5.74
C GLY A 30 7.38 10.46 6.96
N ALA A 31 6.22 11.09 7.02
CA ALA A 31 5.75 11.86 8.18
C ALA A 31 5.25 10.97 9.34
N CYS A 32 5.20 9.65 9.17
CA CYS A 32 4.79 8.72 10.23
C CYS A 32 5.99 8.10 10.97
N ASN A 33 5.86 7.92 12.29
CA ASN A 33 6.85 7.28 13.17
C ASN A 33 6.83 5.73 13.06
N GLU A 34 6.57 5.19 11.88
CA GLU A 34 6.26 3.77 11.63
C GLU A 34 7.21 3.14 10.60
N GLN A 35 8.49 3.52 10.65
CA GLN A 35 9.55 3.04 9.74
C GLN A 35 9.10 3.03 8.26
N CYS A 36 8.61 4.19 7.81
CA CYS A 36 8.01 4.35 6.50
C CYS A 36 9.04 4.15 5.39
N ALA A 37 8.76 3.28 4.42
CA ALA A 37 9.61 3.11 3.25
C ALA A 37 9.50 4.28 2.25
N THR A 38 8.53 5.20 2.43
CA THR A 38 8.16 6.34 1.55
C THR A 38 7.72 5.98 0.14
N ALA A 39 8.32 4.97 -0.46
CA ALA A 39 8.00 4.39 -1.75
C ALA A 39 8.10 2.86 -1.66
N PHE A 40 7.23 2.16 -2.38
CA PHE A 40 7.21 0.69 -2.45
C PHE A 40 6.74 0.23 -3.82
N LYS A 41 7.06 -1.02 -4.16
CA LYS A 41 6.61 -1.68 -5.39
C LYS A 41 5.70 -2.85 -5.02
N ILE A 42 4.73 -3.14 -5.89
CA ILE A 42 3.85 -4.30 -5.71
C ILE A 42 4.36 -5.42 -6.61
N ILE A 43 4.37 -6.64 -6.10
CA ILE A 43 4.75 -7.85 -6.84
C ILE A 43 3.53 -8.47 -7.52
N PRO A 44 3.69 -9.26 -8.60
CA PRO A 44 2.57 -9.89 -9.32
C PRO A 44 1.71 -10.76 -8.41
N GLN A 45 2.33 -11.44 -7.45
CA GLN A 45 1.61 -12.27 -6.49
C GLN A 45 0.69 -11.48 -5.55
N GLU A 46 1.09 -10.25 -5.17
CA GLU A 46 0.27 -9.37 -4.35
C GLU A 46 -0.93 -8.85 -5.15
N ILE A 47 -0.75 -8.43 -6.41
CA ILE A 47 -1.86 -8.00 -7.26
C ILE A 47 -2.87 -9.11 -7.44
N GLU A 48 -2.41 -10.33 -7.75
CA GLU A 48 -3.30 -11.48 -7.91
C GLU A 48 -4.11 -11.74 -6.63
N PHE A 49 -3.46 -11.61 -5.47
CA PHE A 49 -4.13 -11.73 -4.17
C PHE A 49 -5.21 -10.66 -3.97
N TYR A 50 -4.91 -9.39 -4.24
CA TYR A 50 -5.90 -8.30 -4.15
C TYR A 50 -7.06 -8.50 -5.15
N ARG A 51 -6.77 -8.93 -6.39
CA ARG A 51 -7.79 -9.26 -7.41
C ARG A 51 -8.69 -10.41 -6.95
N LYS A 52 -8.12 -11.51 -6.45
CA LYS A 52 -8.88 -12.66 -5.93
C LYS A 52 -9.77 -12.28 -4.75
N MET A 53 -9.26 -11.43 -3.85
CA MET A 53 -10.02 -10.96 -2.70
C MET A 53 -10.98 -9.80 -3.01
N ASN A 54 -11.00 -9.30 -4.25
CA ASN A 54 -11.74 -8.09 -4.64
C ASN A 54 -11.46 -6.90 -3.69
N LEU A 55 -10.18 -6.74 -3.31
CA LEU A 55 -9.73 -5.67 -2.42
C LEU A 55 -8.96 -4.60 -3.21
N PRO A 56 -9.11 -3.31 -2.85
CA PRO A 56 -8.32 -2.25 -3.45
C PRO A 56 -6.83 -2.43 -3.14
N LEU A 57 -5.98 -1.90 -4.01
CA LEU A 57 -4.54 -1.87 -3.79
C LEU A 57 -4.20 -0.97 -2.59
N PRO A 58 -3.16 -1.31 -1.82
CA PRO A 58 -2.77 -0.51 -0.66
C PRO A 58 -2.14 0.80 -1.09
N ILE A 59 -2.61 1.92 -0.53
CA ILE A 59 -1.97 3.25 -0.63
C ILE A 59 -0.85 3.45 0.41
N LEU A 60 -0.83 2.59 1.44
CA LEU A 60 0.13 2.63 2.53
C LEU A 60 1.23 1.61 2.32
N CYS A 61 2.44 2.00 2.74
CA CYS A 61 3.60 1.12 2.75
C CYS A 61 3.35 -0.13 3.63
N PRO A 62 4.00 -1.28 3.35
CA PRO A 62 3.81 -2.51 4.13
C PRO A 62 4.11 -2.31 5.62
N ASN A 63 5.13 -1.52 5.96
CA ASN A 63 5.45 -1.18 7.36
C ASN A 63 4.34 -0.35 8.01
N CYS A 64 3.88 0.71 7.33
CA CYS A 64 2.83 1.61 7.78
C CYS A 64 1.54 0.83 8.08
N ARG A 65 1.15 -0.06 7.16
CA ARG A 65 -0.01 -0.94 7.30
C ARG A 65 0.18 -1.93 8.45
N TYR A 66 1.38 -2.48 8.62
CA TYR A 66 1.70 -3.38 9.73
C TYR A 66 1.57 -2.68 11.09
N TYR A 67 2.15 -1.49 11.23
CA TYR A 67 2.03 -0.68 12.45
C TYR A 67 0.59 -0.24 12.74
N GLN A 68 -0.21 0.12 11.73
CA GLN A 68 -1.63 0.38 11.92
C GLN A 68 -2.38 -0.83 12.49
N ARG A 69 -2.10 -2.05 11.99
CA ARG A 69 -2.68 -3.27 12.56
C ARG A 69 -2.20 -3.51 13.99
N LEU A 70 -0.92 -3.24 14.28
CA LEU A 70 -0.39 -3.33 15.65
C LEU A 70 -1.10 -2.37 16.60
N LYS A 71 -1.38 -1.13 16.17
CA LYS A 71 -2.12 -0.14 16.98
C LYS A 71 -3.57 -0.55 17.25
N GLN A 72 -4.18 -1.28 16.32
CA GLN A 72 -5.55 -1.81 16.48
C GLN A 72 -5.61 -3.06 17.37
N ARG A 73 -4.47 -3.71 17.65
CA ARG A 73 -4.45 -4.78 18.65
C ARG A 73 -4.69 -4.15 20.01
N ASN A 74 -5.72 -4.61 20.70
CA ASN A 74 -5.88 -4.32 22.12
C ASN A 74 -4.60 -4.73 22.83
N LEU A 75 -3.88 -3.78 23.43
CA LEU A 75 -2.91 -4.11 24.45
C LEU A 75 -3.73 -4.76 25.56
N PHE A 76 -3.56 -6.06 25.76
CA PHE A 76 -4.09 -6.74 26.93
C PHE A 76 -3.65 -5.91 28.14
N LYS A 77 -4.60 -5.24 28.81
CA LYS A 77 -4.37 -4.71 30.15
C LYS A 77 -4.15 -5.93 31.02
N LEU A 78 -2.90 -6.15 31.43
CA LEU A 78 -2.56 -7.12 32.44
C LEU A 78 -3.05 -6.63 33.80
#